data_AF-A0A382LZK8-F1
#
_entry.id   AF-A0A382LZK8-F1
#
_cell.length_a   1.000
_cell.length_b   1.000
_cell.length_c   1.000
_cell.angle_alpha   90.00
_cell.angle_beta   90.00
_cell.angle_gamma   90.00
#
_symmetry.space_group_name_H-M   'P 1'
#
loop_
_entity.id
_entity.type
_entity.pdbx_description
1 polymer ?
#
loop_
_entity_poly.entity_id
_entity_poly.type
_entity_poly.pdbx_seq_one_letter_code
_entity_poly.pdbx_strand_id
1 'polypeptide(L)'
;GYGKGERMRLVYTRAIIDAIHDNVLHNVEYTEDPHFGFQIPNCCPGVPERMMYPKNTWQTPTAYDTAAKHLSRLFKENFRQFQSGVDGEILQAGPK
;
A
#
# COMPACT_ATOMS: atom_id res chain seq x y z
N GLY A 1 -10.72 -7.10 -5.86
CA GLY A 1 -10.98 -6.20 -7.00
C GLY A 1 -12.34 -5.53 -6.85
N TYR A 2 -12.60 -4.45 -7.58
CA TYR A 2 -13.91 -3.77 -7.58
C TYR A 2 -15.04 -4.78 -7.91
N GLY A 3 -16.15 -4.73 -7.17
CA GLY A 3 -17.24 -5.71 -7.27
C GLY A 3 -17.01 -7.04 -6.54
N LYS A 4 -15.80 -7.31 -6.02
CA LYS A 4 -15.48 -8.49 -5.18
C LYS A 4 -15.08 -8.15 -3.75
N GLY A 5 -14.56 -6.94 -3.54
CA GLY A 5 -14.22 -6.40 -2.23
C GLY A 5 -15.10 -5.21 -1.87
N GLU A 6 -15.00 -4.77 -0.63
CA GLU A 6 -15.75 -3.64 -0.09
C GLU A 6 -14.88 -2.39 0.00
N ARG A 7 -15.53 -1.24 0.07
CA ARG A 7 -14.86 0.03 0.36
C ARG A 7 -14.30 0.00 1.77
N MET A 8 -13.08 0.50 1.96
CA MET A 8 -12.48 0.66 3.30
C MET A 8 -13.42 1.46 4.19
N ARG A 9 -13.71 0.93 5.39
CA ARG A 9 -14.58 1.60 6.36
C ARG A 9 -13.92 2.90 6.79
N LEU A 10 -14.67 4.01 6.72
CA LEU A 10 -14.16 5.35 7.04
C LEU A 10 -13.57 5.45 8.45
N VAL A 11 -14.12 4.70 9.41
CA VAL A 11 -13.61 4.64 10.78
C VAL A 11 -12.17 4.15 10.86
N TYR A 12 -11.76 3.24 9.98
CA TYR A 12 -10.37 2.75 9.96
C TYR A 12 -9.42 3.79 9.38
N THR A 13 -9.81 4.47 8.31
CA THR A 13 -9.00 5.56 7.75
C THR A 13 -8.80 6.69 8.75
N ARG A 14 -9.85 7.04 9.52
CA ARG A 14 -9.75 8.04 10.60
C ARG A 14 -8.78 7.58 11.70
N ALA A 15 -8.89 6.34 12.16
CA ALA A 15 -7.99 5.78 13.16
C ALA A 15 -6.51 5.79 12.70
N ILE A 16 -6.24 5.54 11.40
CA ILE A 16 -4.89 5.65 10.84
C ILE A 16 -4.38 7.09 10.90
N ILE A 17 -5.23 8.07 10.52
CA ILE A 17 -4.86 9.49 10.56
C ILE A 17 -4.60 9.95 12.00
N ASP A 18 -5.45 9.56 12.95
CA ASP A 18 -5.27 9.87 14.36
C ASP A 18 -3.95 9.27 14.88
N ALA A 19 -3.65 8.01 14.55
CA ALA A 19 -2.39 7.36 14.92
C ALA A 19 -1.14 8.03 14.30
N ILE A 20 -1.27 8.65 13.12
CA ILE A 20 -0.21 9.47 12.51
C ILE A 20 0.01 10.74 13.34
N HIS A 21 -1.07 11.46 13.70
CA HIS A 21 -0.99 12.70 14.47
C HIS A 21 -0.48 12.47 15.91
N ASP A 22 -0.87 11.36 16.52
CA ASP A 22 -0.43 10.97 17.87
C ASP A 22 0.98 10.36 17.89
N ASN A 23 1.65 10.31 16.73
CA ASN A 23 2.99 9.74 16.54
C ASN A 23 3.10 8.26 16.95
N VAL A 24 1.97 7.55 17.03
CA VAL A 24 1.90 6.14 17.42
C VAL A 24 2.63 5.26 16.41
N LEU A 25 2.43 5.54 15.12
CA LEU A 25 3.04 4.76 14.05
C LEU A 25 4.58 4.90 14.00
N HIS A 26 5.17 5.91 14.66
CA HIS A 26 6.63 6.04 14.72
C HIS A 26 7.31 4.88 15.47
N ASN A 27 6.59 4.22 16.39
CA ASN A 27 7.14 3.21 17.29
C ASN A 27 6.63 1.79 16.99
N VAL A 28 6.06 1.55 15.82
CA VAL A 28 5.62 0.20 15.41
C VAL A 28 6.62 -0.42 14.44
N GLU A 29 6.60 -1.75 14.36
CA GLU A 29 7.34 -2.46 13.34
C GLU A 29 6.69 -2.29 11.96
N TYR A 30 7.52 -2.33 10.92
CA TYR A 30 7.09 -2.20 9.54
C TYR A 30 7.55 -3.39 8.71
N THR A 31 6.79 -3.73 7.68
CA THR A 31 7.17 -4.68 6.64
C THR A 31 7.16 -3.99 5.28
N GLU A 32 8.16 -4.27 4.46
CA GLU A 32 8.22 -3.75 3.10
C GLU A 32 7.17 -4.43 2.19
N ASP A 33 6.42 -3.63 1.42
CA ASP A 33 5.56 -4.17 0.37
C ASP A 33 6.40 -4.75 -0.78
N PRO A 34 6.21 -6.02 -1.18
CA PRO A 34 7.05 -6.65 -2.19
C PRO A 34 6.83 -6.13 -3.62
N HIS A 35 5.71 -5.47 -3.90
CA HIS A 35 5.36 -4.95 -5.23
C HIS A 35 5.69 -3.46 -5.38
N PHE A 36 5.63 -2.70 -4.29
CA PHE A 36 5.77 -1.23 -4.31
C PHE A 36 6.97 -0.71 -3.49
N GLY A 37 7.55 -1.51 -2.60
CA GLY A 37 8.77 -1.16 -1.86
C GLY A 37 8.58 -0.17 -0.70
N PHE A 38 7.36 0.32 -0.45
CA PHE A 38 7.08 1.17 0.71
C PHE A 38 6.93 0.34 2.00
N GLN A 39 7.11 1.00 3.14
CA GLN A 39 6.94 0.40 4.45
C GLN A 39 5.46 0.39 4.86
N ILE A 40 4.95 -0.77 5.28
CA ILE A 40 3.59 -0.96 5.82
C ILE A 40 3.71 -1.15 7.33
N PRO A 41 3.03 -0.36 8.17
CA PRO A 41 3.02 -0.58 9.61
C PRO A 41 2.32 -1.91 9.92
N ASN A 42 2.94 -2.74 10.77
CA ASN A 42 2.40 -4.05 11.14
C ASN A 42 1.08 -3.93 11.91
N CYS A 43 0.87 -2.83 12.63
CA CYS A 43 -0.34 -2.58 13.41
C CYS A 43 -0.70 -1.09 13.46
N CYS A 44 -1.98 -0.81 13.75
CA CYS A 44 -2.49 0.52 14.02
C CYS A 44 -3.66 0.40 15.01
N PRO A 45 -3.68 1.14 16.13
CA PRO A 45 -4.82 1.13 17.04
C PRO A 45 -6.13 1.46 16.32
N GLY A 46 -7.21 0.79 16.70
CA GLY A 46 -8.53 0.99 16.08
C GLY A 46 -8.68 0.41 14.66
N VAL A 47 -7.65 -0.25 14.13
CA VAL A 47 -7.68 -0.92 12.83
C VAL A 47 -7.40 -2.42 13.01
N PRO A 48 -8.26 -3.31 12.49
CA PRO A 48 -7.96 -4.75 12.52
C PRO A 48 -6.67 -5.07 11.77
N GLU A 49 -5.79 -5.89 12.35
CA GLU A 49 -4.49 -6.24 11.76
C GLU A 49 -4.59 -6.78 10.32
N ARG A 50 -5.62 -7.59 10.03
CA ARG A 50 -5.90 -8.08 8.67
C ARG A 50 -6.11 -6.98 7.63
N MET A 51 -6.44 -5.75 8.05
CA MET A 51 -6.64 -4.60 7.17
C MET A 51 -5.33 -3.84 6.89
N MET A 52 -4.30 -4.04 7.71
CA MET A 52 -2.98 -3.42 7.49
C MET A 52 -2.32 -3.97 6.23
N TYR A 53 -2.53 -5.26 5.96
CA TYR A 53 -2.02 -5.96 4.80
C TYR A 53 -3.14 -6.26 3.80
N PRO A 54 -3.21 -5.54 2.66
CA PRO A 54 -4.28 -5.72 1.69
C PRO A 54 -4.43 -7.18 1.21
N LYS A 55 -3.31 -7.91 1.08
CA LYS A 55 -3.30 -9.34 0.72
C LYS A 55 -4.20 -10.21 1.61
N ASN A 56 -4.31 -9.88 2.89
CA ASN A 56 -5.10 -10.61 3.88
C ASN A 56 -6.62 -10.33 3.77
N THR A 57 -7.00 -9.38 2.92
CA THR A 57 -8.41 -9.05 2.66
C THR A 57 -8.95 -9.75 1.41
N TRP A 58 -8.08 -10.41 0.64
CA TRP A 58 -8.47 -11.14 -0.57
C TRP A 58 -8.75 -12.61 -0.24
N GLN A 59 -9.80 -13.17 -0.83
CA GLN A 59 -10.12 -14.59 -0.68
C GLN A 59 -9.02 -15.50 -1.24
N THR A 60 -8.30 -15.02 -2.27
CA THR A 60 -7.24 -15.77 -2.94
C THR A 60 -5.97 -14.92 -2.99
N PRO A 61 -4.93 -15.24 -2.21
CA PRO A 61 -3.69 -14.46 -2.16
C PRO A 61 -3.00 -14.30 -3.52
N THR A 62 -3.07 -15.31 -4.39
CA THR A 62 -2.49 -15.23 -5.75
C THR A 62 -3.25 -14.25 -6.66
N ALA A 63 -4.55 -14.07 -6.44
CA ALA A 63 -5.34 -13.08 -7.15
C ALA A 63 -4.95 -11.64 -6.75
N TYR A 64 -4.60 -11.44 -5.48
CA TYR A 64 -4.00 -10.18 -5.02
C TYR A 64 -2.67 -9.93 -5.72
N ASP A 65 -1.74 -10.91 -5.71
CA ASP A 65 -0.42 -10.73 -6.31
C ASP A 65 -0.52 -10.43 -7.82
N THR A 66 -1.47 -11.06 -8.51
CA THR A 66 -1.73 -10.78 -9.94
C THR A 66 -2.22 -9.34 -10.14
N ALA A 67 -3.15 -8.88 -9.31
CA ALA A 67 -3.68 -7.52 -9.39
C ALA A 67 -2.63 -6.46 -9.01
N ALA A 68 -1.79 -6.72 -8.00
CA ALA A 68 -0.72 -5.84 -7.57
C ALA A 68 0.36 -5.70 -8.66
N LYS A 69 0.79 -6.82 -9.28
CA LYS A 69 1.71 -6.80 -10.43
C LYS A 69 1.13 -6.04 -11.62
N HIS A 70 -0.16 -6.24 -11.90
CA HIS A 70 -0.83 -5.51 -12.96
C HIS A 70 -0.82 -4.00 -12.70
N LEU A 71 -1.10 -3.59 -11.45
CA LEU A 71 -1.08 -2.19 -11.05
C LEU A 71 0.35 -1.59 -11.11
N SER A 72 1.37 -2.32 -10.62
CA SER A 72 2.79 -1.92 -10.74
C SER A 72 3.16 -1.60 -12.19
N ARG A 73 2.77 -2.47 -13.14
CA ARG A 73 2.98 -2.25 -14.57
C ARG A 73 2.31 -0.96 -15.07
N LEU A 74 1.07 -0.70 -14.68
CA LEU A 74 0.35 0.52 -15.08
C LEU A 74 1.04 1.79 -14.56
N PHE A 75 1.54 1.77 -13.32
CA PHE A 75 2.34 2.87 -12.77
C PHE A 75 3.62 3.10 -13.60
N LYS A 76 4.38 2.03 -13.89
CA LYS A 76 5.59 2.11 -14.72
C LYS A 76 5.29 2.66 -16.11
N GLU A 77 4.24 2.20 -16.76
CA GLU A 77 3.84 2.65 -18.10
C GLU A 77 3.45 4.12 -18.10
N ASN A 78 2.62 4.55 -17.15
CA ASN A 78 2.23 5.95 -17.01
C ASN A 78 3.42 6.86 -16.69
N PHE A 79 4.40 6.36 -15.93
CA PHE A 79 5.55 7.16 -15.52
C PHE A 79 6.56 7.43 -16.65
N ARG A 80 6.58 6.63 -17.72
CA ARG A 80 7.52 6.78 -18.85
C ARG A 80 7.58 8.19 -19.43
N GLN A 81 6.43 8.86 -19.52
CA GLN A 81 6.34 10.22 -20.06
C GLN A 81 7.03 11.30 -19.19
N PHE A 82 7.33 10.98 -17.93
CA PHE A 82 7.95 11.91 -16.98
C PHE A 82 9.43 11.59 -16.70
N GLN A 83 9.96 10.47 -17.21
CA GLN A 83 11.29 9.96 -16.84
C GLN A 83 12.44 10.92 -17.14
N SER A 84 12.31 11.77 -18.16
CA SER A 84 13.35 12.74 -18.54
C SER A 84 13.40 13.98 -17.62
N GLY A 85 12.36 14.20 -16.81
CA GLY A 85 12.21 15.39 -15.97
C GLY A 85 12.37 15.13 -14.47
N VAL A 86 12.87 13.97 -14.08
CA VAL A 86 12.96 13.55 -12.68
C VAL A 86 14.35 13.03 -12.33
N ASP A 87 14.72 13.16 -11.06
CA ASP A 87 15.99 12.69 -10.55
C ASP A 87 16.06 11.16 -10.48
N GLY A 88 17.29 10.64 -10.43
CA GLY A 88 17.56 9.21 -10.33
C GLY A 88 16.88 8.54 -9.13
N GLU A 89 16.76 9.23 -8.00
CA GLU A 89 16.10 8.71 -6.81
C GLU A 89 14.61 8.41 -7.06
N ILE A 90 13.92 9.30 -7.78
CA ILE A 90 12.51 9.13 -8.13
C ILE A 90 12.33 7.96 -9.11
N LEU A 91 13.27 7.81 -10.05
CA LEU A 91 13.25 6.67 -10.98
C LEU A 91 13.39 5.33 -10.27
N GLN A 92 14.17 5.26 -9.19
CA GLN A 92 14.42 4.04 -8.42
C GLN A 92 13.33 3.75 -7.37
N ALA A 93 12.58 4.75 -6.93
CA ALA A 93 11.48 4.58 -5.96
C ALA A 93 10.20 3.96 -6.58
N GLY A 94 10.20 3.66 -7.88
CA GLY A 94 9.06 3.08 -8.57
C GLY A 94 8.73 1.65 -8.10
N PRO A 95 7.51 1.15 -8.42
CA PRO A 95 7.12 -0.22 -8.11
C PRO A 95 8.07 -1.26 -8.72
N LYS A 96 8.18 -2.43 -8.09
CA LYS A 96 9.00 -3.56 -8.57
C LYS A 96 8.33 -4.34 -9.69
#